data_AF-A0A7W1PXG4-F1
#
_entry.id   AF-A0A7W1PXG4-F1
#
_cell.length_a   1.000
_cell.length_b   1.000
_cell.length_c   1.000
_cell.angle_alpha   90.00
_cell.angle_beta   90.00
_cell.angle_gamma   90.00
#
_symmetry.space_group_name_H-M   'P 1'
#
loop_
_entity.id
_entity.type
_entity.pdbx_description
1 polymer ?
#
loop_
_entity_poly.entity_id
_entity_poly.type
_entity_poly.pdbx_seq_one_letter_code
_entity_poly.pdbx_strand_id
1 'polypeptide(L)'
;MEFKNDLILRAARGEQTERTPVWLMRQAGRILPEYREVRAKMGSFINLVKTPEFACEVTIQPVDVLEVDAAIIFSDILVVPEAMGLPYQMIESKGPWFENTIKSEKDLKSIRIADPEEGLGYVLDAIRLTKKELNGRVPLIGFAGAPWTIFAYMV
;
A
#
# COMPACT_ATOMS: atom_id res chain seq x y z
N MET A 1 20.45 -9.11 2.28
CA MET A 1 19.78 -8.71 3.54
C MET A 1 19.25 -9.99 4.15
N GLU A 2 19.70 -10.33 5.35
CA GLU A 2 19.29 -11.54 6.06
C GLU A 2 18.04 -11.20 6.89
N PHE A 3 17.02 -12.07 6.83
CA PHE A 3 15.80 -11.89 7.61
C PHE A 3 15.89 -12.71 8.90
N LYS A 4 15.48 -12.11 10.03
CA LYS A 4 15.37 -12.79 11.32
C LYS A 4 14.20 -13.79 11.32
N ASN A 5 13.14 -13.44 10.61
CA ASN A 5 12.00 -14.31 10.33
C ASN A 5 11.73 -14.27 8.82
N ASP A 6 11.91 -15.41 8.15
CA ASP A 6 11.69 -15.58 6.71
C ASP A 6 10.60 -16.61 6.38
N LEU A 7 9.81 -17.01 7.39
CA LEU A 7 8.83 -18.11 7.29
C LEU A 7 7.90 -17.96 6.09
N ILE A 8 7.40 -16.74 5.85
CA ILE A 8 6.49 -16.46 4.73
C ILE A 8 7.14 -16.71 3.36
N LEU A 9 8.43 -16.43 3.21
CA LEU A 9 9.16 -16.63 1.95
C LEU A 9 9.42 -18.11 1.69
N ARG A 10 9.84 -18.84 2.73
CA ARG A 10 10.04 -20.30 2.66
C ARG A 10 8.72 -21.02 2.36
N ALA A 11 7.66 -20.69 3.08
CA ALA A 11 6.34 -21.25 2.84
C ALA A 11 5.83 -20.96 1.41
N ALA A 12 6.01 -19.73 0.91
CA ALA A 12 5.64 -19.36 -0.46
C ALA A 12 6.43 -20.13 -1.53
N ARG A 13 7.65 -20.58 -1.22
CA ARG A 13 8.49 -21.43 -2.09
C ARG A 13 8.20 -22.93 -1.93
N GLY A 14 7.28 -23.31 -1.05
CA GLY A 14 6.97 -24.72 -0.77
C GLY A 14 8.01 -25.42 0.10
N GLU A 15 8.84 -24.67 0.81
CA GLU A 15 9.85 -25.21 1.73
C GLU A 15 9.21 -25.57 3.09
N GLN A 16 9.82 -26.53 3.80
CA GLN A 16 9.40 -26.88 5.16
C GLN A 16 9.63 -25.69 6.11
N THR A 17 8.65 -25.43 6.97
CA THR A 17 8.70 -24.39 8.01
C THR A 17 8.41 -24.99 9.37
N GLU A 18 8.87 -24.32 10.43
CA GLU A 18 8.70 -24.76 11.83
C GLU A 18 7.26 -24.52 12.33
N ARG A 19 6.55 -23.58 11.69
CA ARG A 19 5.13 -23.30 11.87
C ARG A 19 4.56 -22.61 10.63
N THR A 20 3.24 -22.61 10.48
CA THR A 20 2.56 -21.83 9.44
C THR A 20 2.77 -20.33 9.65
N PRO A 21 3.23 -19.57 8.65
CA PRO A 21 3.33 -18.12 8.75
C PRO A 21 1.98 -17.43 8.62
N VAL A 22 1.79 -16.32 9.32
CA VAL A 22 0.55 -15.55 9.37
C VAL A 22 0.83 -14.06 9.16
N TRP A 23 0.05 -13.45 8.28
CA TRP A 23 -0.14 -12.00 8.16
C TRP A 23 -1.60 -11.76 7.78
N LEU A 24 -2.10 -10.54 7.95
CA LEU A 24 -3.50 -10.24 7.64
C LEU A 24 -3.62 -9.14 6.58
N MET A 25 -4.48 -9.35 5.60
CA MET A 25 -4.90 -8.26 4.70
C MET A 25 -5.55 -7.16 5.54
N ARG A 26 -5.14 -5.91 5.30
CA ARG A 26 -5.55 -4.73 6.07
C ARG A 26 -5.13 -4.76 7.56
N GLN A 27 -4.03 -5.45 7.89
CA GLN A 27 -3.46 -5.46 9.25
C GLN A 27 -3.14 -4.06 9.80
N ALA A 28 -2.68 -3.15 8.95
CA ALA A 28 -2.54 -1.73 9.26
C ALA A 28 -3.87 -1.01 8.96
N GLY A 29 -4.64 -0.70 10.00
CA GLY A 29 -5.94 -0.10 9.81
C GLY A 29 -6.68 0.27 11.08
N ARG A 30 -7.95 0.68 10.90
CA ARG A 30 -8.79 1.31 11.94
C ARG A 30 -9.02 0.47 13.19
N ILE A 31 -8.70 -0.82 13.16
CA ILE A 31 -8.78 -1.70 14.33
C ILE A 31 -7.74 -1.32 15.39
N LEU A 32 -6.57 -0.81 14.97
CA LEU A 32 -5.47 -0.43 15.86
C LEU A 32 -5.69 0.99 16.41
N PRO A 33 -5.66 1.20 17.74
CA PRO A 33 -5.69 2.55 18.34
C PRO A 33 -4.60 3.48 17.80
N GLU A 34 -3.38 2.97 17.65
CA GLU A 34 -2.19 3.70 17.20
C GLU A 34 -2.37 4.19 15.76
N TYR A 35 -2.99 3.37 14.90
CA TYR A 35 -3.36 3.78 13.56
C TYR A 35 -4.36 4.94 13.58
N ARG A 36 -5.37 4.89 14.47
CA ARG A 36 -6.39 5.95 14.58
C ARG A 36 -5.77 7.27 15.03
N GLU A 37 -4.75 7.23 15.88
CA GLU A 37 -4.02 8.43 16.32
C GLU A 37 -3.23 9.07 15.16
N VAL A 38 -2.48 8.28 14.39
CA VAL A 38 -1.77 8.77 13.20
C VAL A 38 -2.77 9.33 12.18
N ARG A 39 -3.88 8.60 11.96
CA ARG A 39 -4.97 9.00 11.08
C ARG A 39 -5.55 10.37 11.46
N ALA A 40 -5.77 10.61 12.75
CA ALA A 40 -6.33 11.86 13.26
C ALA A 40 -5.39 13.05 13.04
N LYS A 41 -4.07 12.85 13.17
CA LYS A 41 -3.06 13.89 12.91
C LYS A 41 -3.01 14.29 11.42
N MET A 42 -3.23 13.34 10.51
CA MET A 42 -3.07 13.56 9.07
C MET A 42 -4.29 14.13 8.35
N GLY A 43 -5.49 13.99 8.93
CA GLY A 43 -6.75 14.50 8.41
C GLY A 43 -7.27 13.83 7.12
N SER A 44 -6.40 13.42 6.19
CA SER A 44 -6.76 12.84 4.88
C SER A 44 -6.04 11.52 4.60
N PHE A 45 -6.73 10.60 3.91
CA PHE A 45 -6.23 9.24 3.58
C PHE A 45 -5.11 9.33 2.57
N ILE A 46 -5.31 10.19 1.58
CA ILE A 46 -4.33 10.46 0.55
C ILE A 46 -3.06 11.05 1.18
N ASN A 47 -3.18 11.95 2.15
CA ASN A 47 -2.00 12.50 2.84
C ASN A 47 -1.23 11.42 3.61
N LEU A 48 -1.93 10.47 4.24
CA LEU A 48 -1.30 9.34 4.93
C LEU A 48 -0.52 8.46 3.95
N VAL A 49 -1.09 8.17 2.78
CA VAL A 49 -0.45 7.36 1.73
C VAL A 49 0.71 8.10 1.07
N LYS A 50 0.60 9.42 0.88
CA LYS A 50 1.60 10.26 0.18
C LYS A 50 2.76 10.73 1.07
N THR A 51 2.72 10.46 2.38
CA THR A 51 3.80 10.84 3.30
C THR A 51 4.57 9.58 3.73
N PRO A 52 5.79 9.36 3.21
CA PRO A 52 6.55 8.13 3.43
C PRO A 52 6.73 7.74 4.90
N GLU A 53 6.96 8.72 5.77
CA GLU A 53 7.18 8.52 7.20
C GLU A 53 5.95 7.94 7.88
N PHE A 54 4.77 8.48 7.59
CA PHE A 54 3.53 7.99 8.18
C PHE A 54 3.09 6.67 7.55
N ALA A 55 3.28 6.48 6.23
CA ALA A 55 3.05 5.20 5.57
C ALA A 55 3.93 4.09 6.18
N CYS A 56 5.20 4.41 6.46
CA CYS A 56 6.13 3.51 7.17
C CYS A 56 5.65 3.21 8.59
N GLU A 57 5.33 4.23 9.38
CA GLU A 57 4.86 4.09 10.77
C GLU A 57 3.67 3.13 10.85
N VAL A 58 2.61 3.37 10.07
CA VAL A 58 1.42 2.51 10.11
C VAL A 58 1.67 1.11 9.54
N THR A 59 2.63 0.95 8.62
CA THR A 59 3.01 -0.36 8.08
C THR A 59 3.66 -1.24 9.15
N ILE A 60 4.41 -0.65 10.07
CA ILE A 60 5.19 -1.37 11.09
C ILE A 60 4.33 -1.73 12.31
N GLN A 61 3.36 -0.89 12.69
CA GLN A 61 2.49 -1.11 13.87
C GLN A 61 1.97 -2.55 14.03
N PRO A 62 1.45 -3.24 12.98
CA PRO A 62 0.95 -4.60 13.15
C PRO A 62 2.05 -5.63 13.40
N VAL A 63 3.27 -5.39 12.90
CA VAL A 63 4.43 -6.25 13.20
C VAL A 63 4.77 -6.15 14.69
N ASP A 64 4.68 -4.95 15.27
CA ASP A 64 5.01 -4.71 16.68
C ASP A 64 3.94 -5.23 17.63
N VAL A 65 2.66 -5.09 17.26
CA VAL A 65 1.52 -5.41 18.14
C VAL A 65 1.05 -6.85 17.99
N LEU A 66 1.09 -7.40 16.78
CA LEU A 66 0.54 -8.73 16.46
C LEU A 66 1.61 -9.77 16.15
N GLU A 67 2.89 -9.37 16.07
CA GLU A 67 4.02 -10.26 15.78
C GLU A 67 3.84 -11.10 14.49
N VAL A 68 3.19 -10.51 13.48
CA VAL A 68 2.95 -11.14 12.18
C VAL A 68 4.25 -11.43 11.43
N ASP A 69 4.22 -12.43 10.54
CA ASP A 69 5.38 -12.93 9.80
C ASP A 69 5.74 -12.12 8.55
N ALA A 70 4.94 -11.09 8.23
CA ALA A 70 5.18 -10.18 7.12
C ALA A 70 4.58 -8.80 7.41
N ALA A 71 5.27 -7.77 6.96
CA ALA A 71 4.68 -6.45 6.75
C ALA A 71 4.11 -6.38 5.33
N ILE A 72 3.08 -5.57 5.12
CA ILE A 72 2.59 -5.18 3.79
C ILE A 72 2.59 -3.66 3.72
N ILE A 73 3.20 -3.10 2.67
CA ILE A 73 3.30 -1.65 2.52
C ILE A 73 1.91 -1.00 2.58
N PHE A 74 1.77 0.04 3.40
CA PHE A 74 0.55 0.84 3.43
C PHE A 74 0.52 1.76 2.22
N SER A 75 -0.38 1.50 1.29
CA SER A 75 -0.61 2.31 0.09
C SER A 75 -2.07 2.14 -0.39
N ASP A 76 -2.41 2.67 -1.55
CA ASP A 76 -3.69 2.47 -2.23
C ASP A 76 -3.46 1.94 -3.66
N ILE A 77 -4.36 1.10 -4.18
CA ILE A 77 -4.24 0.62 -5.57
C ILE A 77 -4.47 1.74 -6.59
N LEU A 78 -5.21 2.79 -6.21
CA LEU A 78 -5.62 3.90 -7.07
C LEU A 78 -4.53 4.96 -7.24
N VAL A 79 -3.38 4.81 -6.57
CA VAL A 79 -2.19 5.63 -6.86
C VAL A 79 -1.74 5.46 -8.31
N VAL A 80 -1.96 4.28 -8.91
CA VAL A 80 -1.62 3.99 -10.30
C VAL A 80 -2.46 4.84 -11.27
N PRO A 81 -3.81 4.78 -11.28
CA PRO A 81 -4.61 5.65 -12.15
C PRO A 81 -4.38 7.15 -11.88
N GLU A 82 -4.10 7.56 -10.63
CA GLU A 82 -3.68 8.94 -10.34
C GLU A 82 -2.39 9.31 -11.10
N ALA A 83 -1.35 8.46 -11.03
CA ALA A 83 -0.10 8.67 -11.75
C ALA A 83 -0.28 8.63 -13.28
N MET A 84 -1.25 7.86 -13.76
CA MET A 84 -1.66 7.80 -15.17
C MET A 84 -2.45 9.03 -15.64
N GLY A 85 -2.67 10.03 -14.78
CA GLY A 85 -3.33 11.29 -15.11
C GLY A 85 -4.81 11.34 -14.77
N LEU A 86 -5.33 10.37 -14.00
CA LEU A 86 -6.72 10.31 -13.58
C LEU A 86 -6.82 10.44 -12.04
N PRO A 87 -6.81 11.66 -11.48
CA PRO A 87 -6.83 11.86 -10.04
C PRO A 87 -8.18 11.41 -9.43
N TYR A 88 -8.12 10.87 -8.22
CA TYR A 88 -9.28 10.47 -7.44
C TYR A 88 -9.33 11.20 -6.10
N GLN A 89 -10.52 11.27 -5.54
CA GLN A 89 -10.77 11.81 -4.21
C GLN A 89 -11.34 10.70 -3.33
N MET A 90 -10.91 10.66 -2.06
CA MET A 90 -11.54 9.82 -1.05
C MET A 90 -12.67 10.60 -0.39
N ILE A 91 -13.91 10.34 -0.81
CA ILE A 91 -15.10 10.96 -0.24
C ILE A 91 -15.55 10.15 0.96
N GLU A 92 -15.75 10.82 2.11
CA GLU A 92 -16.23 10.18 3.33
C GLU A 92 -17.57 9.48 3.10
N SER A 93 -17.70 8.25 3.62
CA SER A 93 -18.88 7.39 3.45
C SER A 93 -19.23 6.95 2.02
N LYS A 94 -18.54 7.45 0.98
CA LYS A 94 -18.73 7.03 -0.42
C LYS A 94 -17.54 6.22 -0.96
N GLY A 95 -16.33 6.47 -0.45
CA GLY A 95 -15.10 5.84 -0.90
C GLY A 95 -14.42 6.61 -2.05
N PRO A 96 -13.59 5.95 -2.86
CA PRO A 96 -12.87 6.59 -3.94
C PRO A 96 -13.84 7.06 -5.03
N TRP A 97 -13.67 8.29 -5.47
CA TRP A 97 -14.47 8.91 -6.51
C TRP A 97 -13.57 9.66 -7.49
N PHE A 98 -13.81 9.43 -8.77
CA PHE A 98 -13.10 10.11 -9.84
C PHE A 98 -13.99 11.23 -10.39
N GLU A 99 -13.41 12.42 -10.52
CA GLU A 99 -14.11 13.56 -11.13
C GLU A 99 -14.37 13.32 -12.62
N ASN A 100 -13.42 12.69 -13.30
CA ASN A 100 -13.51 12.27 -14.69
C ASN A 100 -13.32 10.75 -14.79
N THR A 101 -14.07 10.09 -15.67
CA THR A 101 -13.90 8.66 -15.98
C THR A 101 -13.77 8.47 -17.50
N ILE A 102 -13.22 7.34 -17.91
CA ILE A 102 -13.01 6.97 -19.32
C ILE A 102 -14.35 6.52 -19.90
N LYS A 103 -14.93 7.36 -20.77
CA LYS A 103 -16.21 7.08 -21.43
C LYS A 103 -16.08 6.96 -22.95
N SER A 104 -14.93 7.36 -23.49
CA SER A 104 -14.66 7.39 -24.92
C SER A 104 -13.20 7.06 -25.23
N GLU A 105 -12.93 6.75 -26.49
CA GLU A 105 -11.56 6.56 -26.99
C GLU A 105 -10.71 7.83 -26.82
N LYS A 106 -11.33 9.02 -26.86
CA LYS A 106 -10.63 10.29 -26.62
C LYS A 106 -10.14 10.38 -25.17
N ASP A 107 -10.94 9.95 -24.21
CA ASP A 107 -10.56 9.95 -22.79
C ASP A 107 -9.42 8.95 -22.56
N LEU A 108 -9.49 7.78 -23.20
CA LEU A 108 -8.40 6.79 -23.14
C LEU A 108 -7.07 7.36 -23.67
N LYS A 109 -7.11 8.15 -24.75
CA LYS A 109 -5.92 8.83 -25.31
C LYS A 109 -5.34 9.92 -24.39
N SER A 110 -6.10 10.40 -23.41
CA SER A 110 -5.62 11.38 -22.43
C SER A 110 -4.86 10.75 -21.26
N ILE A 111 -5.01 9.43 -21.08
CA ILE A 111 -4.30 8.66 -20.06
C ILE A 111 -2.87 8.40 -20.51
N ARG A 112 -1.92 8.52 -19.58
CA ARG A 112 -0.50 8.25 -19.83
C ARG A 112 -0.04 6.96 -19.15
N ILE A 113 1.04 6.38 -19.66
CA ILE A 113 1.78 5.35 -18.93
C ILE A 113 2.47 6.06 -17.76
N ALA A 114 2.22 5.58 -16.54
CA ALA A 114 2.84 6.15 -15.35
C ALA A 114 4.32 5.77 -15.26
N ASP A 115 5.20 6.75 -15.09
CA ASP A 115 6.56 6.54 -14.61
C ASP A 115 6.53 6.44 -13.07
N PRO A 116 6.94 5.31 -12.46
CA PRO A 116 6.96 5.17 -11.01
C PRO A 116 7.85 6.20 -10.29
N GLU A 117 8.95 6.64 -10.87
CA GLU A 117 9.86 7.59 -10.22
C GLU A 117 9.28 9.01 -10.22
N GLU A 118 8.52 9.39 -11.25
CA GLU A 118 7.87 10.71 -11.33
C GLU A 118 6.52 10.75 -10.60
N GLY A 119 5.67 9.73 -10.81
CA GLY A 119 4.28 9.72 -10.33
C GLY A 119 4.06 9.02 -9.00
N LEU A 120 5.01 8.16 -8.58
CA LEU A 120 4.89 7.28 -7.41
C LEU A 120 6.13 7.30 -6.51
N GLY A 121 7.00 8.32 -6.63
CA GLY A 121 8.24 8.42 -5.84
C GLY A 121 8.02 8.27 -4.33
N TYR A 122 6.92 8.84 -3.80
CA TYR A 122 6.54 8.68 -2.39
C TYR A 122 6.27 7.23 -1.98
N VAL A 123 5.74 6.39 -2.88
CA VAL A 123 5.55 4.95 -2.63
C VAL A 123 6.91 4.25 -2.54
N LEU A 124 7.82 4.59 -3.45
CA LEU A 124 9.18 4.03 -3.45
C LEU A 124 9.93 4.44 -2.18
N ASP A 125 9.81 5.68 -1.75
CA ASP A 125 10.40 6.18 -0.52
C ASP A 125 9.79 5.51 0.72
N ALA A 126 8.48 5.31 0.76
CA ALA A 126 7.81 4.57 1.83
C ALA A 126 8.32 3.13 1.91
N ILE A 127 8.51 2.45 0.76
CA ILE A 127 9.08 1.10 0.70
C ILE A 127 10.53 1.09 1.22
N ARG A 128 11.37 2.03 0.75
CA ARG A 128 12.78 2.14 1.17
C ARG A 128 12.88 2.37 2.68
N LEU A 129 12.11 3.31 3.21
CA LEU A 129 12.06 3.65 4.62
C LEU A 129 11.55 2.46 5.45
N THR A 130 10.44 1.85 5.05
CA THR A 130 9.88 0.69 5.74
C THR A 130 10.87 -0.48 5.80
N LYS A 131 11.57 -0.78 4.70
CA LYS A 131 12.61 -1.83 4.71
C LYS A 131 13.73 -1.52 5.68
N LYS A 132 14.15 -0.25 5.78
CA LYS A 132 15.17 0.19 6.73
C LYS A 132 14.70 0.02 8.17
N GLU A 133 13.50 0.50 8.50
CA GLU A 133 12.94 0.46 9.86
C GLU A 133 12.51 -0.94 10.31
N LEU A 134 12.10 -1.81 9.38
CA LEU A 134 11.92 -3.23 9.67
C LEU A 134 13.25 -3.90 10.02
N ASN A 135 14.38 -3.41 9.50
CA ASN A 135 15.73 -3.89 9.80
C ASN A 135 15.85 -5.43 9.77
N GLY A 136 15.26 -6.04 8.74
CA GLY A 136 15.29 -7.49 8.51
C GLY A 136 14.46 -8.30 9.51
N ARG A 137 13.61 -7.68 10.34
CA ARG A 137 12.74 -8.42 11.26
C ARG A 137 11.82 -9.39 10.52
N VAL A 138 11.10 -8.89 9.52
CA VAL A 138 10.19 -9.67 8.65
C VAL A 138 10.28 -9.16 7.21
N PRO A 139 9.83 -9.95 6.21
CA PRO A 139 9.75 -9.51 4.82
C PRO A 139 8.67 -8.43 4.64
N LEU A 140 8.88 -7.56 3.64
CA LEU A 140 7.91 -6.53 3.23
C LEU A 140 7.25 -6.95 1.92
N ILE A 141 5.93 -7.08 1.95
CA ILE A 141 5.08 -7.35 0.79
C ILE A 141 4.78 -6.01 0.09
N GLY A 142 5.13 -5.91 -1.19
CA GLY A 142 4.60 -4.88 -2.09
C GLY A 142 3.32 -5.36 -2.76
N PHE A 143 2.50 -4.45 -3.28
CA PHE A 143 1.27 -4.81 -3.99
C PHE A 143 0.92 -3.79 -5.07
N ALA A 144 0.06 -4.22 -6.00
CA ALA A 144 -0.60 -3.38 -6.99
C ALA A 144 -1.99 -3.94 -7.31
N GLY A 145 -2.89 -3.09 -7.81
CA GLY A 145 -4.18 -3.55 -8.32
C GLY A 145 -4.03 -4.26 -9.67
N ALA A 146 -4.83 -5.31 -9.88
CA ALA A 146 -4.88 -5.99 -11.17
C ALA A 146 -5.44 -5.07 -12.27
N PRO A 147 -5.04 -5.22 -13.55
CA PRO A 147 -5.47 -4.34 -14.64
C PRO A 147 -7.00 -4.17 -14.73
N TRP A 148 -7.75 -5.28 -14.63
CA TRP A 148 -9.21 -5.24 -14.66
C TRP A 148 -9.81 -4.46 -13.48
N THR A 149 -9.28 -4.66 -12.28
CA THR A 149 -9.75 -3.94 -11.09
C THR A 149 -9.49 -2.44 -11.22
N ILE A 150 -8.29 -2.05 -11.65
CA ILE A 150 -7.96 -0.64 -11.90
C ILE A 150 -8.87 -0.06 -12.97
N PHE A 151 -9.06 -0.77 -14.09
CA PHE A 151 -9.96 -0.36 -15.16
C PHE A 151 -11.39 -0.14 -14.67
N ALA A 152 -11.93 -1.04 -13.83
CA ALA A 152 -13.28 -0.92 -13.30
C ALA A 152 -13.50 0.34 -12.43
N TYR A 153 -12.45 0.91 -11.83
CA TYR A 153 -12.53 2.20 -11.14
C TYR A 153 -12.45 3.40 -12.10
N MET A 154 -11.78 3.23 -13.24
CA MET A 154 -11.51 4.30 -14.19
C MET A 154 -12.67 4.60 -15.14
N VAL A 155 -13.71 3.75 -15.23
CA VAL A 155 -14.84 3.87 -16.17
C VAL A 155 -16.13 4.36 -15.53
#